data_AF-A0AAD5YJC4-F1
#
_entry.id   AF-A0AAD5YJC4-F1
#
_cell.length_a   1.000
_cell.length_b   1.000
_cell.length_c   1.000
_cell.angle_alpha   90.00
_cell.angle_beta   90.00
_cell.angle_gamma   90.00
#
_symmetry.space_group_name_H-M   'P 1'
#
loop_
_entity.id
_entity.type
_entity.pdbx_description
1 polymer ?
#
loop_
_entity_poly.entity_id
_entity_poly.type
_entity_poly.pdbx_seq_one_letter_code
_entity_poly.pdbx_strand_id
1 'polypeptide(L)'
;MGMLGNWLQGLTPKQKRILYWACVVPIVTYGFRLWYNDFGTCKGHLQSLTKMQQQAALWIIGTFRTSPMGGCEALAGLIPVHLHLRKLVLHATYRVMSLSRTHPVRSLMGRQDAPGAHVHRWHINNLGTKAFLATKSMAVDVAGKLPRLMEAFNADSGEACPGNSIMDVFSDRIC
;
A
#
# COMPACT_ATOMS: atom_id res chain seq x y z
N MET A 1 -25.27 -7.36 22.14
CA MET A 1 -24.10 -7.65 22.99
C MET A 1 -23.72 -6.40 23.75
N GLY A 2 -24.12 -6.36 25.02
CA GLY A 2 -23.82 -5.28 25.96
C GLY A 2 -22.47 -5.52 26.61
N MET A 3 -21.70 -4.44 26.75
CA MET A 3 -20.49 -4.40 27.58
C MET A 3 -20.74 -3.37 28.68
N LEU A 4 -21.37 -3.81 29.77
CA LEU A 4 -21.16 -3.25 31.10
C LEU A 4 -20.87 -4.44 31.99
N GLY A 5 -19.71 -4.46 32.62
CA GLY A 5 -19.33 -5.56 33.51
C GLY A 5 -17.82 -5.74 33.55
N ASN A 6 -17.18 -4.95 34.41
CA ASN A 6 -16.00 -5.26 35.19
C ASN A 6 -15.43 -6.70 35.01
N TRP A 7 -14.59 -6.93 33.99
CA TRP A 7 -13.79 -8.16 33.90
C TRP A 7 -12.41 -7.87 34.51
N LEU A 8 -12.12 -8.47 35.66
CA LEU A 8 -10.85 -8.37 36.39
C LEU A 8 -9.63 -8.87 35.59
N GLN A 9 -9.83 -9.56 34.45
CA GLN A 9 -8.79 -10.07 33.54
C GLN A 9 -9.15 -9.82 32.06
N GLY A 10 -9.60 -8.61 31.72
CA GLY A 10 -9.86 -8.22 30.33
C GLY A 10 -8.59 -7.77 29.56
N LEU A 11 -8.60 -7.92 28.23
CA LEU A 11 -7.61 -7.28 27.36
C LEU A 11 -7.65 -5.76 27.55
N THR A 12 -6.50 -5.17 27.83
CA THR A 12 -6.35 -3.71 27.88
C THR A 12 -6.71 -3.10 26.51
N PRO A 13 -7.23 -1.86 26.45
CA PRO A 13 -7.52 -1.19 25.17
C PRO A 13 -6.30 -1.16 24.22
N LYS A 14 -5.09 -1.07 24.77
CA LYS A 14 -3.84 -1.17 24.01
C LYS A 14 -3.66 -2.55 23.37
N GLN A 15 -3.87 -3.64 24.11
CA GLN A 15 -3.80 -5.00 23.56
C GLN A 15 -4.89 -5.24 22.51
N LYS A 16 -6.11 -4.75 22.73
CA LYS A 16 -7.19 -4.82 21.73
C LYS A 16 -6.83 -4.09 20.44
N ARG A 17 -6.23 -2.90 20.55
CA ARG A 17 -5.74 -2.14 19.39
C ARG A 17 -4.66 -2.91 18.63
N ILE A 18 -3.70 -3.51 19.34
CA ILE A 18 -2.64 -4.33 18.74
C ILE A 18 -3.26 -5.51 17.99
N LEU A 19 -4.22 -6.22 18.60
CA LEU A 19 -4.91 -7.34 17.95
C LEU A 19 -5.62 -6.90 16.66
N TYR A 20 -6.30 -5.76 16.70
CA TYR A 20 -6.96 -5.19 15.53
C TYR A 20 -5.95 -4.89 14.40
N TRP A 21 -4.83 -4.24 14.71
CA TRP A 21 -3.80 -3.92 13.73
C TRP A 21 -3.04 -5.13 13.20
N ALA A 22 -2.80 -6.15 14.02
CA ALA A 22 -2.06 -7.34 13.62
C ALA A 22 -2.92 -8.32 12.81
N CYS A 23 -4.20 -8.48 13.18
CA CYS A 23 -5.05 -9.51 12.59
C CYS A 23 -6.04 -8.94 11.57
N VAL A 24 -6.76 -7.87 11.90
CA VAL A 24 -7.90 -7.41 11.08
C VAL A 24 -7.45 -6.51 9.95
N VAL A 25 -6.61 -5.50 10.24
CA VAL A 25 -6.16 -4.53 9.24
C VAL A 25 -5.46 -5.22 8.05
N PRO A 26 -4.55 -6.19 8.24
CA PRO A 26 -3.87 -6.83 7.12
C PRO A 26 -4.82 -7.66 6.24
N ILE A 27 -5.79 -8.36 6.83
CA ILE A 27 -6.78 -9.16 6.08
C ILE A 27 -7.63 -8.25 5.19
N VAL A 28 -8.16 -7.17 5.78
CA VAL A 28 -9.05 -6.25 5.06
C VAL A 28 -8.29 -5.45 4.01
N THR A 29 -7.05 -5.06 4.31
CA THR A 29 -6.23 -4.27 3.40
C THR A 29 -5.56 -5.13 2.34
N TYR A 30 -5.38 -6.44 2.50
CA TYR A 30 -4.69 -7.27 1.49
C TYR A 30 -5.24 -7.06 0.07
N GLY A 31 -6.57 -7.01 -0.06
CA GLY A 31 -7.26 -6.80 -1.33
C GLY A 31 -7.37 -5.34 -1.79
N PHE A 32 -6.88 -4.35 -1.02
CA PHE A 32 -7.08 -2.92 -1.33
C PHE A 32 -6.59 -2.56 -2.73
N ARG A 33 -5.49 -3.18 -3.18
CA ARG A 33 -4.88 -2.91 -4.48
C ARG A 33 -5.78 -3.26 -5.67
N LEU A 34 -6.74 -4.16 -5.49
CA LEU A 34 -7.62 -4.60 -6.58
C LEU A 34 -8.75 -3.61 -6.85
N TRP A 35 -9.29 -2.98 -5.80
CA TRP A 35 -10.49 -2.15 -5.89
C TRP A 35 -10.23 -0.68 -5.56
N TYR A 36 -9.15 -0.32 -4.86
CA TYR A 36 -8.84 1.07 -4.55
C TYR A 36 -8.12 1.73 -5.73
N ASN A 37 -8.77 2.70 -6.36
CA ASN A 37 -8.24 3.48 -7.45
C ASN A 37 -8.61 4.95 -7.24
N ASP A 38 -7.70 5.87 -7.57
CA ASP A 38 -7.97 7.31 -7.46
C ASP A 38 -9.02 7.78 -8.50
N PHE A 39 -9.19 7.01 -9.59
CA PHE A 39 -10.08 7.33 -10.72
C PHE A 39 -11.51 6.79 -10.57
N GLY A 40 -11.83 6.03 -9.51
CA GLY A 40 -13.10 5.33 -9.38
C GLY A 40 -13.80 5.51 -8.04
N THR A 41 -15.14 5.55 -8.12
CA THR A 41 -16.04 5.70 -6.97
C THR A 41 -16.24 4.36 -6.23
N CYS A 42 -15.20 3.84 -5.57
CA CYS A 42 -15.33 2.66 -4.70
C CYS A 42 -15.97 2.99 -3.34
N LYS A 43 -17.08 3.73 -3.38
CA LYS A 43 -17.82 4.20 -2.20
C LYS A 43 -18.33 3.05 -1.34
N GLY A 44 -18.78 1.95 -1.96
CA GLY A 44 -19.32 0.79 -1.24
C GLY A 44 -18.28 0.07 -0.37
N HIS A 45 -17.11 -0.23 -0.93
CA HIS A 45 -16.02 -0.86 -0.17
C HIS A 45 -15.53 0.08 0.95
N LEU A 46 -15.35 1.37 0.65
CA LEU A 46 -14.97 2.35 1.68
C LEU A 46 -15.98 2.42 2.81
N GLN A 47 -17.29 2.46 2.52
CA GLN A 47 -18.33 2.46 3.55
C GLN A 47 -18.29 1.20 4.42
N SER A 48 -18.05 0.02 3.81
CA SER A 48 -17.93 -1.23 4.55
C SER A 48 -16.71 -1.23 5.48
N LEU A 49 -15.55 -0.75 4.99
CA LEU A 49 -14.34 -0.61 5.82
C LEU A 49 -14.55 0.41 6.95
N THR A 50 -15.21 1.54 6.68
CA THR A 50 -15.51 2.54 7.70
C THR A 50 -16.42 1.99 8.80
N LYS A 51 -17.45 1.20 8.44
CA LYS A 51 -18.32 0.53 9.42
C LYS A 51 -17.54 -0.48 10.25
N MET A 52 -16.66 -1.26 9.63
CA MET A 52 -15.79 -2.21 10.31
C MET A 52 -14.85 -1.49 11.31
N GLN A 53 -14.22 -0.40 10.89
CA GLN A 53 -13.34 0.38 11.76
C GLN A 53 -14.08 1.03 12.91
N GLN A 54 -15.30 1.55 12.68
CA GLN A 54 -16.15 2.07 13.75
C GLN A 54 -16.47 0.99 14.78
N GLN A 55 -16.84 -0.22 14.34
CA GLN A 55 -17.11 -1.33 15.24
C GLN A 55 -15.87 -1.74 16.04
N ALA A 56 -14.68 -1.72 15.41
CA ALA A 56 -13.42 -1.96 16.10
C ALA A 56 -13.11 -0.88 17.14
N ALA A 57 -13.31 0.40 16.81
CA ALA A 57 -13.12 1.53 17.73
C ALA A 57 -14.01 1.41 18.98
N LEU A 58 -15.30 1.09 18.77
CA LEU A 58 -16.25 0.85 19.86
C LEU A 58 -15.81 -0.33 20.75
N TRP A 59 -15.32 -1.42 20.16
CA TRP A 59 -14.85 -2.59 20.91
C TRP A 59 -13.56 -2.32 21.72
N ILE A 60 -12.65 -1.52 21.15
CA ILE A 60 -11.38 -1.13 21.79
C ILE A 60 -11.64 -0.26 23.01
N ILE A 61 -12.42 0.81 22.86
CA ILE A 61 -12.67 1.77 23.95
C ILE A 61 -13.75 1.23 24.91
N GLY A 62 -14.69 0.43 24.41
CA GLY A 62 -15.87 0.02 25.17
C GLY A 62 -16.93 1.13 25.30
N THR A 63 -17.00 2.06 24.34
CA THR A 63 -17.97 3.16 24.33
C THR A 63 -19.35 2.72 23.85
N PHE A 64 -20.35 3.59 24.04
CA PHE A 64 -21.72 3.35 23.61
C PHE A 64 -21.82 3.20 22.09
N ARG A 65 -22.79 2.39 21.63
CA ARG A 65 -23.04 2.15 20.20
C ARG A 65 -23.40 3.42 19.42
N THR A 66 -23.95 4.42 20.09
CA THR A 66 -24.38 5.71 19.52
C THR A 66 -23.28 6.76 19.51
N SER A 67 -22.07 6.44 20.00
CA SER A 67 -20.97 7.40 20.03
C SER A 67 -20.53 7.83 18.62
N PRO A 68 -20.17 9.12 18.43
CA PRO A 68 -19.80 9.65 17.12
C PRO A 68 -18.52 8.98 16.59
N MET A 69 -18.53 8.63 15.31
CA MET A 69 -17.48 7.84 14.66
C MET A 69 -16.10 8.50 14.75
N GLY A 70 -15.96 9.76 14.32
CA GLY A 70 -14.67 10.45 14.31
C GLY A 70 -14.05 10.60 15.70
N GLY A 71 -14.87 10.83 16.73
CA GLY A 71 -14.42 10.87 18.12
C GLY A 71 -13.93 9.52 18.62
N CYS A 72 -14.65 8.44 18.30
CA CYS A 72 -14.25 7.09 18.69
C CYS A 72 -12.95 6.66 18.01
N GLU A 73 -12.74 6.98 16.73
CA GLU A 73 -11.48 6.65 16.06
C GLU A 73 -10.29 7.37 16.68
N ALA A 74 -10.44 8.67 16.99
CA ALA A 74 -9.41 9.48 17.62
C ALA A 74 -9.06 8.96 19.03
N LEU A 75 -10.05 8.68 19.86
CA LEU A 75 -9.86 8.11 21.20
C LEU A 75 -9.27 6.70 21.13
N ALA A 76 -9.68 5.90 20.13
CA ALA A 76 -9.14 4.58 19.88
C ALA A 76 -7.75 4.63 19.25
N GLY A 77 -7.19 5.81 18.96
CA GLY A 77 -5.88 6.00 18.33
C GLY A 77 -5.75 5.30 16.98
N LEU A 78 -6.84 5.23 16.23
CA LEU A 78 -6.89 4.64 14.89
C LEU A 78 -6.78 5.74 13.84
N ILE A 79 -6.01 5.48 12.79
CA ILE A 79 -5.95 6.36 11.62
C ILE A 79 -7.25 6.18 10.83
N PRO A 80 -7.94 7.26 10.38
CA PRO A 80 -9.10 7.14 9.52
C PRO A 80 -8.82 6.27 8.29
N VAL A 81 -9.73 5.33 7.97
CA VAL A 81 -9.53 4.31 6.92
C VAL A 81 -9.04 4.92 5.60
N HIS A 82 -9.65 6.01 5.15
CA HIS A 82 -9.32 6.65 3.88
C HIS A 82 -7.88 7.18 3.85
N LEU A 83 -7.38 7.72 4.97
CA LEU A 83 -5.98 8.15 5.08
C LEU A 83 -5.04 6.94 5.14
N HIS A 84 -5.45 5.87 5.81
CA HIS A 84 -4.68 4.63 5.85
C HIS A 84 -4.51 4.02 4.45
N LEU A 85 -5.58 3.97 3.65
CA LEU A 85 -5.51 3.50 2.26
C LEU A 85 -4.62 4.39 1.39
N ARG A 86 -4.74 5.72 1.52
CA ARG A 86 -3.85 6.66 0.82
C ARG A 86 -2.38 6.43 1.17
N LYS A 87 -2.06 6.21 2.46
CA LYS A 87 -0.72 5.84 2.92
C LYS A 87 -0.25 4.53 2.27
N LEU A 88 -1.08 3.50 2.21
CA LEU A 88 -0.74 2.22 1.60
C LEU A 88 -0.48 2.33 0.09
N VAL A 89 -1.25 3.18 -0.61
CA VAL A 89 -1.01 3.49 -2.03
C VAL A 89 0.32 4.19 -2.22
N LEU A 90 0.63 5.20 -1.41
CA LEU A 90 1.94 5.87 -1.46
C LEU A 90 3.09 4.89 -1.18
N HIS A 91 2.95 4.00 -0.20
CA HIS A 91 3.95 2.97 0.05
C HIS A 91 4.07 1.99 -1.14
N ALA A 92 2.99 1.73 -1.89
CA ALA A 92 3.06 0.92 -3.09
C ALA A 92 3.78 1.65 -4.23
N THR A 93 3.53 2.95 -4.42
CA THR A 93 4.23 3.75 -5.43
C THR A 93 5.72 3.85 -5.11
N TYR A 94 6.09 4.14 -3.85
CA TYR A 94 7.50 4.18 -3.44
C TYR A 94 8.21 2.84 -3.61
N ARG A 95 7.54 1.71 -3.31
CA ARG A 95 8.12 0.38 -3.56
C ARG A 95 8.42 0.13 -5.03
N VAL A 96 7.61 0.65 -5.95
CA VAL A 96 7.89 0.53 -7.38
C VAL A 96 9.06 1.44 -7.79
N MET A 97 9.21 2.59 -7.13
CA MET A 97 10.29 3.56 -7.39
C MET A 97 11.65 3.11 -6.86
N SER A 98 11.66 2.39 -5.75
CA SER A 98 12.86 1.80 -5.18
C SER A 98 13.34 0.57 -5.94
N LEU A 99 12.59 0.05 -6.91
CA LEU A 99 13.05 -1.05 -7.75
C LEU A 99 14.14 -0.56 -8.72
N SER A 100 15.09 -1.45 -9.01
CA SER A 100 16.12 -1.23 -10.03
C SER A 100 15.49 -0.78 -11.35
N ARG A 101 16.21 0.06 -12.08
CA ARG A 101 15.78 0.60 -13.38
C ARG A 101 15.51 -0.50 -14.41
N THR A 102 16.18 -1.65 -14.29
CA THR A 102 16.01 -2.81 -15.17
C THR A 102 14.90 -3.77 -14.75
N HIS A 103 14.22 -3.52 -13.62
CA HIS A 103 13.20 -4.43 -13.11
C HIS A 103 11.98 -4.52 -14.06
N PRO A 104 11.44 -5.72 -14.36
CA PRO A 104 10.37 -5.90 -15.35
C PRO A 104 9.08 -5.15 -14.99
N VAL A 105 8.74 -5.04 -13.69
CA VAL A 105 7.58 -4.26 -13.24
C VAL A 105 7.77 -2.77 -13.53
N ARG A 106 9.00 -2.25 -13.49
CA ARG A 106 9.29 -0.85 -13.83
C ARG A 106 9.21 -0.63 -15.33
N SER A 107 9.72 -1.58 -16.12
CA SER A 107 9.47 -1.62 -17.56
C SER A 107 7.97 -1.58 -17.84
N LEU A 108 7.12 -2.34 -17.15
CA LEU A 108 5.67 -2.30 -17.36
C LEU A 108 5.01 -0.93 -17.12
N MET A 109 5.49 -0.15 -16.14
CA MET A 109 4.81 1.04 -15.58
C MET A 109 5.03 2.35 -16.36
N GLY A 110 5.64 2.33 -17.55
CA GLY A 110 5.65 3.52 -18.43
C GLY A 110 6.87 4.41 -18.36
N ARG A 111 7.84 4.13 -17.47
CA ARG A 111 9.05 4.95 -17.30
C ARG A 111 10.25 4.25 -17.93
N GLN A 112 10.72 4.75 -19.06
CA GLN A 112 12.03 4.38 -19.62
C GLN A 112 13.11 5.06 -18.78
N ASP A 113 13.54 4.40 -17.70
CA ASP A 113 14.55 4.97 -16.78
C ASP A 113 16.00 4.63 -17.15
N ALA A 114 16.20 3.66 -18.05
CA ALA A 114 17.52 3.22 -18.47
C ALA A 114 17.63 3.25 -20.01
N PRO A 115 18.70 3.85 -20.57
CA PRO A 115 18.97 3.77 -22.00
C PRO A 115 19.20 2.30 -22.40
N GLY A 116 18.44 1.81 -23.39
CA GLY A 116 18.54 0.44 -23.89
C GLY A 116 17.62 -0.60 -23.24
N ALA A 117 16.78 -0.23 -22.26
CA ALA A 117 15.81 -1.17 -21.70
C ALA A 117 14.71 -1.52 -22.73
N HIS A 118 14.52 -2.81 -23.02
CA HIS A 118 13.43 -3.26 -23.88
C HIS A 118 12.08 -3.00 -23.21
N VAL A 119 11.22 -2.30 -23.95
CA VAL A 119 9.83 -2.04 -23.55
C VAL A 119 9.08 -3.36 -23.55
N HIS A 120 8.53 -3.75 -22.40
CA HIS A 120 7.75 -4.98 -22.30
C HIS A 120 6.51 -4.93 -23.23
N ARG A 121 6.11 -6.06 -23.83
CA ARG A 121 4.97 -6.12 -24.77
C ARG A 121 3.70 -5.44 -24.24
N TRP A 122 3.41 -5.67 -22.96
CA TRP A 122 2.23 -5.15 -22.25
C TRP A 122 2.47 -3.80 -21.56
N HIS A 123 3.43 -3.01 -22.03
CA HIS A 123 3.77 -1.71 -21.47
C HIS A 123 2.57 -0.77 -21.38
N ILE A 124 2.48 0.01 -20.30
CA ILE A 124 1.30 0.84 -20.05
C ILE A 124 1.08 1.91 -21.12
N ASN A 125 2.15 2.41 -21.75
CA ASN A 125 2.04 3.39 -22.86
C ASN A 125 1.62 2.74 -24.19
N ASN A 126 1.68 1.40 -24.30
CA ASN A 126 1.15 0.69 -25.46
C ASN A 126 -0.38 0.57 -25.39
N LEU A 127 -0.99 0.80 -24.21
CA LEU A 127 -2.44 0.92 -24.12
C LEU A 127 -2.86 2.24 -24.79
N GLY A 128 -3.82 2.16 -25.71
CA GLY A 128 -4.44 3.37 -26.25
C GLY A 128 -5.03 4.24 -25.13
N THR A 129 -5.03 5.57 -25.30
CA THR A 129 -5.47 6.54 -24.29
C THR A 129 -6.85 6.24 -23.70
N LYS A 130 -7.79 5.79 -24.54
CA LYS A 130 -9.13 5.34 -24.11
C LYS A 130 -9.06 4.10 -23.20
N ALA A 131 -8.24 3.11 -23.55
CA ALA A 131 -8.06 1.90 -22.77
C ALA A 131 -7.35 2.19 -21.44
N PHE A 132 -6.35 3.07 -21.45
CA PHE A 132 -5.64 3.51 -20.25
C PHE A 132 -6.61 4.16 -19.23
N LEU A 133 -7.42 5.13 -19.68
CA LEU A 133 -8.39 5.81 -18.82
C LEU A 133 -9.55 4.89 -18.36
N ALA A 134 -9.95 3.94 -19.20
CA ALA A 134 -10.96 2.94 -18.83
C ALA A 134 -10.42 1.90 -17.84
N THR A 135 -9.12 1.63 -17.86
CA THR A 135 -8.49 0.62 -17.00
C THR A 135 -8.32 1.14 -15.58
N LYS A 136 -9.24 0.73 -14.72
CA LYS A 136 -9.25 1.05 -13.29
C LYS A 136 -8.28 0.16 -12.49
N SER A 137 -6.99 0.25 -12.79
CA SER A 137 -5.96 -0.58 -12.15
C SER A 137 -4.97 0.22 -11.31
N MET A 138 -4.37 -0.45 -10.33
CA MET A 138 -3.25 0.10 -9.55
C MET A 138 -2.06 0.46 -10.43
N ALA A 139 -1.78 -0.30 -11.50
CA ALA A 139 -0.66 -0.01 -12.40
C ALA A 139 -0.83 1.36 -13.08
N VAL A 140 -2.05 1.68 -13.53
CA VAL A 140 -2.41 2.98 -14.11
C VAL A 140 -2.29 4.10 -13.08
N ASP A 141 -2.74 3.86 -11.84
CA ASP A 141 -2.63 4.84 -10.76
C ASP A 141 -1.17 5.14 -10.36
N VAL A 142 -0.36 4.08 -10.22
CA VAL A 142 1.07 4.21 -9.93
C VAL A 142 1.78 4.93 -11.08
N ALA A 143 1.50 4.57 -12.34
CA ALA A 143 2.07 5.22 -13.51
C ALA A 143 1.69 6.71 -13.61
N GLY A 144 0.46 7.08 -13.24
CA GLY A 144 0.02 8.48 -13.20
C GLY A 144 0.64 9.32 -12.08
N LYS A 145 0.99 8.69 -10.94
CA LYS A 145 1.62 9.35 -9.78
C LYS A 145 3.14 9.43 -9.89
N LEU A 146 3.73 8.47 -10.57
CA LEU A 146 5.15 8.34 -10.91
C LEU A 146 5.84 9.66 -11.32
N PRO A 147 5.32 10.46 -12.26
CA PRO A 147 5.94 11.72 -12.65
C PRO A 147 5.79 12.84 -11.62
N ARG A 148 4.86 12.73 -10.66
CA ARG A 148 4.63 13.75 -9.61
C ARG A 148 5.58 13.58 -8.42
N LEU A 149 6.27 12.44 -8.32
CA LEU A 149 7.22 12.19 -7.25
C LEU A 149 8.56 12.84 -7.62
N MET A 150 8.99 13.82 -6.81
CA MET A 150 10.23 14.57 -7.02
C MET A 150 11.47 13.85 -6.49
N GLU A 151 11.29 12.88 -5.58
CA GLU A 151 12.40 12.17 -4.95
C GLU A 151 13.06 11.20 -5.93
N ALA A 152 14.35 11.39 -6.18
CA ALA A 152 15.17 10.45 -6.92
C ALA A 152 15.68 9.36 -5.97
N PHE A 153 15.36 8.11 -6.26
CA PHE A 153 15.89 6.95 -5.54
C PHE A 153 16.95 6.25 -6.40
N ASN A 154 18.16 6.12 -5.85
CA ASN A 154 19.17 5.21 -6.39
C ASN A 154 18.89 3.82 -5.86
N ALA A 155 18.23 3.01 -6.68
CA ALA A 155 17.84 1.64 -6.33
C ALA A 155 19.06 0.69 -6.23
N ASP A 156 20.07 0.94 -7.06
CA ASP A 156 21.25 0.10 -7.17
C ASP A 156 22.44 0.82 -6.52
N SER A 157 23.24 0.10 -5.74
CA SER A 157 24.58 0.58 -5.37
C SER A 157 25.45 0.64 -6.63
N GLY A 158 26.49 1.47 -6.65
CA GLY A 158 27.37 1.60 -7.82
C GLY A 158 27.94 0.24 -8.30
N GLU A 159 28.13 -0.69 -7.37
CA GLU A 159 28.61 -2.06 -7.61
C GLU A 159 27.52 -3.03 -8.08
N ALA A 160 26.24 -2.76 -7.78
CA ALA A 160 25.11 -3.60 -8.17
C ALA A 160 24.43 -3.14 -9.47
N CYS A 161 24.94 -2.07 -10.10
CA CYS A 161 24.44 -1.58 -11.37
C CYS A 161 24.60 -2.67 -12.46
N PRO A 162 23.53 -2.99 -13.21
CA PRO A 162 23.61 -3.92 -14.34
C PRO A 162 24.68 -3.44 -15.35
N GLY A 163 25.66 -4.30 -15.65
CA GLY A 163 26.84 -3.95 -16.47
C GLY A 163 28.12 -3.78 -15.65
N ASN A 164 28.02 -3.48 -14.35
CA ASN A 164 29.11 -3.56 -13.39
C ASN A 164 29.08 -4.95 -12.75
N SER A 165 29.45 -6.00 -13.49
CA SER A 165 29.63 -7.32 -12.88
C SER A 165 30.77 -7.23 -11.88
N ILE A 166 30.52 -7.58 -10.61
CA ILE A 166 31.59 -7.91 -9.66
C ILE A 166 32.33 -9.10 -10.26
N MET A 167 33.51 -8.84 -10.84
CA MET A 167 34.42 -9.91 -11.23
C MET A 167 34.85 -10.59 -9.92
N ASP A 168 34.69 -11.90 -9.82
CA ASP A 168 35.19 -12.63 -8.66
C ASP A 168 36.72 -12.57 -8.68
N VAL A 169 37.28 -11.65 -7.88
CA VAL A 169 38.73 -11.45 -7.77
C VAL A 169 39.39 -12.59 -6.96
N PHE A 170 38.59 -13.43 -6.30
CA PHE A 170 39.07 -14.48 -5.40
C PHE A 170 38.70 -15.88 -5.87
N SER A 171 38.74 -16.14 -7.19
CA SER A 171 38.60 -17.49 -7.76
C SER A 171 39.50 -18.52 -7.08
N ASP A 172 40.67 -18.08 -6.60
CA ASP A 172 41.71 -18.91 -6.00
C ASP A 172 41.38 -19.35 -4.56
N ARG A 173 40.26 -18.87 -3.96
CA ARG A 173 39.86 -19.20 -2.58
C ARG A 173 38.81 -20.30 -2.49
N ILE A 174 38.31 -20.79 -3.63
CA ILE A 174 37.38 -21.92 -3.68
C ILE A 174 38.22 -23.16 -3.99
N CYS A 175 38.72 -23.79 -2.93
CA CYS A 175 39.39 -25.10 -2.98
C CYS A 175 38.37 -26.23 -3.06
#